data_AF-A0A7J4KLH8-F1
#
_entry.id   AF-A0A7J4KLH8-F1
#
_cell.length_a   1.000
_cell.length_b   1.000
_cell.length_c   1.000
_cell.angle_alpha   90.00
_cell.angle_beta   90.00
_cell.angle_gamma   90.00
#
_symmetry.space_group_name_H-M   'P 1'
#
loop_
_entity.id
_entity.type
_entity.pdbx_description
1 polymer ?
#
loop_
_entity_poly.entity_id
_entity_poly.type
_entity_poly.pdbx_seq_one_letter_code
_entity_poly.pdbx_strand_id
1 'polypeptide(L)'
;MNKLIYFLFKWRPFRWRTIMVYEMLSLNLMYCAVPMLAYGIHDYDWSILRILFLSIITLFAGYFATLIWNDISDREIDTIAHPDRTIPSGRITPKQFFVIALIFSAIVFTGAILISVWCLFVVGMAAL
;
A
#
# COMPACT_ATOMS: atom_id res chain seq x y z
N MET A 1 8.79 22.39 -0.91
CA MET A 1 8.51 20.95 -0.74
C MET A 1 7.30 20.59 -1.62
N ASN A 2 7.41 19.59 -2.49
CA ASN A 2 6.33 19.20 -3.42
C ASN A 2 5.03 18.92 -2.62
N LYS A 3 3.85 19.36 -3.11
CA LYS A 3 2.56 19.16 -2.41
C LYS A 3 2.34 17.68 -2.04
N LEU A 4 2.87 16.78 -2.87
CA LEU A 4 2.93 15.34 -2.64
C LEU A 4 3.70 14.95 -1.36
N ILE A 5 4.92 15.46 -1.20
CA ILE A 5 5.76 15.21 -0.02
C ILE A 5 5.09 15.81 1.22
N TYR A 6 4.50 17.01 1.08
CA TYR A 6 3.76 17.63 2.17
C TYR A 6 2.51 16.83 2.59
N PHE A 7 1.82 16.20 1.64
CA PHE A 7 0.71 15.28 1.93
C PHE A 7 1.16 14.05 2.74
N LEU A 8 2.18 13.34 2.27
CA LEU A 8 2.66 12.11 2.92
C LEU A 8 3.14 12.34 4.35
N PHE A 9 3.75 13.49 4.65
CA PHE A 9 4.38 13.74 5.94
C PHE A 9 3.58 14.64 6.89
N LYS A 10 2.72 15.55 6.39
CA LYS A 10 1.97 16.49 7.24
C LYS A 10 0.52 16.08 7.48
N TRP A 11 -0.16 15.56 6.44
CA TRP A 11 -1.61 15.33 6.49
C TRP A 11 -1.98 13.89 6.82
N ARG A 12 -1.12 12.91 6.50
CA ARG A 12 -1.10 11.61 7.19
C ARG A 12 -0.02 11.67 8.27
N PRO A 13 -0.32 12.17 9.48
CA PRO A 13 0.71 12.32 10.50
C PRO A 13 1.32 10.94 10.81
N PHE A 14 2.60 10.78 10.49
CA PHE A 14 3.51 9.80 11.11
C PHE A 14 3.76 10.18 12.57
N ARG A 15 2.69 10.41 13.35
CA ARG A 15 2.80 10.61 14.79
C ARG A 15 3.03 9.22 15.38
N TRP A 16 4.17 9.03 16.05
CA TRP A 16 4.58 7.78 16.70
C TRP A 16 3.55 7.22 17.73
N ARG A 17 2.47 7.95 18.03
CA ARG A 17 1.37 7.58 18.93
C ARG A 17 0.00 7.39 18.27
N THR A 18 -0.09 7.29 16.95
CA THR A 18 -1.36 7.01 16.26
C THR A 18 -1.42 5.56 15.78
N ILE A 19 -2.62 4.98 15.82
CA ILE A 19 -3.03 3.66 15.30
C ILE A 19 -2.27 3.24 14.04
N MET A 20 -1.95 4.20 13.16
CA MET A 20 -1.18 3.99 11.94
C MET A 20 0.21 3.35 12.14
N VAL A 21 1.01 3.74 13.14
CA VAL A 21 2.35 3.12 13.35
C VAL A 21 2.19 1.69 13.85
N TYR A 22 1.24 1.46 14.76
CA TYR A 22 0.88 0.13 15.22
C TYR A 22 0.37 -0.75 14.07
N GLU A 23 -0.48 -0.20 13.20
CA GLU A 23 -1.01 -0.86 12.03
C GLU A 23 0.11 -1.20 11.05
N MET A 24 1.01 -0.27 10.75
CA MET A 24 2.17 -0.55 9.89
C MET A 24 3.08 -1.63 10.49
N LEU A 25 3.39 -1.59 11.79
CA LEU A 25 4.17 -2.66 12.42
C LEU A 25 3.45 -4.01 12.38
N SER A 26 2.14 -4.02 12.65
CA SER A 26 1.32 -5.23 12.61
C SER A 26 1.21 -5.82 11.21
N LEU A 27 1.05 -4.97 10.19
CA LEU A 27 1.01 -5.37 8.79
C LEU A 27 2.36 -5.95 8.34
N ASN A 28 3.49 -5.38 8.77
CA ASN A 28 4.81 -5.98 8.50
C ASN A 28 4.87 -7.43 9.03
N LEU A 29 4.49 -7.63 10.30
CA LEU A 29 4.49 -8.98 10.89
C LEU A 29 3.53 -9.92 10.15
N MET A 30 2.33 -9.45 9.82
CA MET A 30 1.32 -10.24 9.08
C MET A 30 1.81 -10.63 7.69
N TYR A 31 2.42 -9.70 6.96
CA TYR A 31 2.94 -9.93 5.60
C TYR A 31 4.14 -10.87 5.58
N CYS A 32 4.98 -10.85 6.63
CA CYS A 32 6.06 -11.81 6.80
C CYS A 32 5.57 -13.20 7.23
N ALA A 33 4.52 -13.27 8.05
CA ALA A 33 4.08 -14.51 8.66
C ALA A 33 3.70 -15.57 7.63
N VAL A 34 3.01 -15.19 6.55
CA VAL A 34 2.54 -16.16 5.54
C VAL A 34 3.70 -16.82 4.77
N PRO A 35 4.66 -16.08 4.17
CA PRO A 35 5.82 -16.71 3.55
C PRO A 35 6.69 -17.49 4.54
N MET A 36 6.88 -16.99 5.77
CA MET A 36 7.65 -17.70 6.81
C MET A 36 6.99 -19.04 7.19
N LEU A 37 5.67 -19.04 7.36
CA LEU A 37 4.90 -20.25 7.64
C LEU A 37 4.99 -21.26 6.48
N ALA A 38 4.86 -20.78 5.24
CA ALA A 38 4.97 -21.62 4.05
C ALA A 38 6.38 -22.19 3.85
N TYR A 39 7.42 -21.44 4.24
CA TYR A 39 8.81 -21.89 4.18
C TYR A 39 9.12 -22.95 5.25
N GLY A 40 8.48 -22.89 6.42
CA GLY A 40 8.64 -23.86 7.49
C GLY A 40 9.85 -23.59 8.40
N ILE A 41 10.24 -24.58 9.20
CA ILE A 41 11.36 -24.48 10.14
C ILE A 41 12.65 -24.84 9.42
N HIS A 42 13.26 -23.83 8.80
CA HIS A 42 14.53 -23.91 8.09
C HIS A 42 15.38 -22.68 8.41
N ASP A 43 16.70 -22.79 8.18
CA ASP A 43 17.59 -21.63 8.24
C ASP A 43 17.28 -20.65 7.10
N TYR A 44 17.35 -19.35 7.41
CA TYR A 44 16.93 -18.32 6.48
C TYR A 44 18.07 -17.99 5.52
N ASP A 45 17.96 -18.50 4.30
CA ASP A 45 18.87 -18.16 3.21
C ASP A 45 18.51 -16.82 2.54
N TRP A 46 19.34 -16.38 1.60
CA TRP A 46 19.08 -15.15 0.84
C TRP A 46 17.82 -15.20 -0.02
N SER A 47 17.36 -16.39 -0.40
CA SER A 47 16.17 -16.53 -1.24
C SER A 47 14.90 -16.19 -0.46
N ILE A 48 14.75 -16.69 0.77
CA ILE A 48 13.60 -16.39 1.61
C ILE A 48 13.63 -14.94 2.10
N LEU A 49 14.81 -14.41 2.45
CA LEU A 49 14.96 -13.00 2.81
C LEU A 49 14.53 -12.07 1.67
N ARG A 50 14.87 -12.41 0.41
CA ARG A 50 14.42 -11.67 -0.77
C ARG A 50 12.89 -11.72 -0.91
N ILE A 51 12.30 -12.90 -0.75
CA ILE A 51 10.83 -13.08 -0.84
C ILE A 51 10.14 -12.23 0.23
N LEU A 52 10.59 -12.29 1.48
CA LEU A 52 10.01 -11.52 2.58
C LEU A 52 10.05 -10.02 2.30
N PHE A 53 11.22 -9.50 1.89
CA PHE A 53 11.37 -8.09 1.55
C PHE A 53 10.43 -7.65 0.41
N LEU A 54 10.36 -8.45 -0.66
CA LEU A 54 9.46 -8.19 -1.78
C LEU A 54 7.99 -8.27 -1.35
N SER A 55 7.61 -9.26 -0.52
CA SER A 55 6.25 -9.40 0.00
C SER A 55 5.83 -8.18 0.82
N ILE A 56 6.69 -7.69 1.72
CA ILE A 56 6.43 -6.48 2.50
C ILE A 56 6.17 -5.29 1.57
N ILE A 57 7.10 -4.99 0.65
CA ILE A 57 6.97 -3.82 -0.24
C ILE A 57 5.73 -3.92 -1.12
N THR A 58 5.51 -5.10 -1.71
CA THR A 58 4.38 -5.38 -2.61
C THR A 58 3.06 -5.17 -1.88
N LEU A 59 2.91 -5.73 -0.69
CA LEU A 59 1.66 -5.66 0.06
C LEU A 59 1.42 -4.27 0.67
N PHE A 60 2.46 -3.57 1.12
CA PHE A 60 2.32 -2.14 1.50
C PHE A 60 1.91 -1.27 0.33
N ALA A 61 2.52 -1.47 -0.84
CA ALA A 61 2.13 -0.74 -2.04
C ALA A 61 0.65 -1.00 -2.39
N GLY A 62 0.21 -2.25 -2.30
CA GLY A 62 -1.19 -2.63 -2.48
C GLY A 62 -2.12 -1.94 -1.48
N TYR A 63 -1.80 -1.99 -0.19
CA TYR A 63 -2.56 -1.33 0.87
C TYR A 63 -2.73 0.18 0.60
N PHE A 64 -1.65 0.89 0.26
CA PHE A 64 -1.74 2.31 -0.08
C PHE A 64 -2.52 2.56 -1.38
N ALA A 65 -2.32 1.74 -2.42
CA ALA A 65 -3.08 1.85 -3.67
C ALA A 65 -4.59 1.74 -3.41
N THR A 66 -5.02 0.74 -2.63
CA THR A 66 -6.43 0.52 -2.28
C THR A 66 -7.02 1.69 -1.50
N LEU A 67 -6.31 2.21 -0.48
CA LEU A 67 -6.80 3.38 0.26
C LEU A 67 -6.97 4.61 -0.62
N ILE A 68 -6.03 4.84 -1.54
CA ILE A 68 -6.12 5.97 -2.48
C ILE A 68 -7.26 5.75 -3.46
N TRP A 69 -7.44 4.53 -3.96
CA TRP A 69 -8.52 4.18 -4.87
C TRP A 69 -9.89 4.38 -4.22
N ASN A 70 -10.03 4.02 -2.94
CA ASN A 70 -11.23 4.26 -2.16
C ASN A 70 -11.52 5.76 -2.03
N ASP A 71 -10.52 6.58 -1.67
CA ASP A 71 -10.68 8.05 -1.60
C ASP A 71 -11.15 8.64 -2.94
N ILE A 72 -10.66 8.13 -4.07
CA ILE A 72 -11.04 8.61 -5.41
C ILE A 72 -12.48 8.19 -5.74
N SER A 73 -12.83 6.94 -5.46
CA SER A 73 -14.14 6.36 -5.79
C SER A 73 -15.24 6.99 -4.94
N ASP A 74 -14.98 7.17 -3.65
CA ASP A 74 -15.95 7.69 -2.68
C ASP A 74 -15.99 9.23 -2.63
N ARG A 75 -15.25 9.92 -3.51
CA ARG A 75 -15.09 11.39 -3.48
C ARG A 75 -16.40 12.16 -3.35
N GLU A 76 -17.47 11.69 -4.00
CA GLU A 76 -18.78 12.35 -4.03
C GLU A 76 -19.52 12.16 -2.70
N ILE A 77 -19.49 10.94 -2.17
CA ILE A 77 -20.05 10.60 -0.85
C ILE A 77 -19.29 11.37 0.24
N ASP A 78 -17.96 11.39 0.15
CA ASP A 78 -17.08 12.07 1.09
C ASP A 78 -17.25 13.58 1.08
N THR A 79 -17.76 14.20 0.01
CA THR A 79 -18.08 15.64 0.05
C THR A 79 -19.15 15.99 1.08
N ILE A 80 -20.03 15.04 1.40
CA ILE A 80 -21.11 15.20 2.39
C ILE A 80 -20.69 14.59 3.73
N ALA A 81 -20.20 13.35 3.71
CA ALA A 81 -19.91 12.58 4.93
C ALA A 81 -18.62 13.01 5.64
N HIS A 82 -17.59 13.34 4.87
CA HIS A 82 -16.24 13.60 5.39
C HIS A 82 -15.55 14.75 4.62
N PRO A 83 -16.08 15.99 4.70
CA PRO A 83 -15.61 17.11 3.88
C PRO A 83 -14.15 17.53 4.17
N ASP A 84 -13.59 17.09 5.30
CA ASP A 84 -12.21 17.34 5.71
C ASP A 84 -11.19 16.39 5.08
N ARG A 85 -11.63 15.33 4.40
CA ARG A 85 -10.77 14.39 3.65
C ARG A 85 -10.03 15.07 2.51
N THR A 86 -8.97 14.42 2.04
CA THR A 86 -7.96 15.01 1.16
C THR A 86 -8.50 15.54 -0.16
N ILE A 87 -9.42 14.82 -0.79
CA ILE A 87 -10.00 15.18 -2.08
C ILE A 87 -11.10 16.25 -1.90
N PRO A 88 -12.14 16.06 -1.06
CA PRO A 88 -13.19 17.06 -0.88
C PRO A 88 -12.67 18.41 -0.38
N SER A 89 -11.68 18.41 0.53
CA SER A 89 -11.06 19.64 1.05
C SER A 89 -10.15 20.36 0.03
N GLY A 90 -9.97 19.81 -1.17
CA GLY A 90 -9.18 20.42 -2.25
C GLY A 90 -7.66 20.42 -2.02
N ARG A 91 -7.15 19.66 -1.03
CA ARG A 91 -5.71 19.58 -0.75
C ARG A 91 -4.95 18.86 -1.86
N ILE A 92 -5.56 17.86 -2.48
CA ILE A 92 -5.06 17.11 -3.64
C ILE A 92 -6.19 16.97 -4.65
N THR A 93 -5.86 17.12 -5.95
CA THR A 93 -6.84 16.86 -7.01
C THR A 93 -7.01 15.37 -7.27
N PRO A 94 -8.20 14.88 -7.66
CA PRO A 94 -8.42 13.46 -7.96
C PRO A 94 -7.44 12.91 -9.00
N LYS A 95 -7.12 13.69 -10.04
CA LYS A 95 -6.17 13.32 -11.09
C LYS A 95 -4.76 13.09 -10.54
N GLN A 96 -4.29 13.97 -9.65
CA GLN A 96 -2.99 13.78 -9.00
C GLN A 96 -2.98 12.54 -8.13
N PHE A 97 -4.08 12.30 -7.40
CA PHE A 97 -4.15 11.14 -6.52
C PHE A 97 -4.20 9.83 -7.31
N PHE A 98 -4.89 9.82 -8.43
CA PHE A 98 -4.95 8.70 -9.37
C PHE A 98 -3.56 8.32 -9.91
N VAL A 99 -2.72 9.30 -10.25
CA VAL A 99 -1.33 9.03 -10.66
C VAL A 99 -0.53 8.34 -9.55
N ILE A 100 -0.74 8.74 -8.29
CA ILE A 100 -0.09 8.11 -7.14
C ILE A 100 -0.59 6.67 -6.98
N ALA A 101 -1.90 6.44 -7.12
CA ALA A 101 -2.47 5.08 -7.09
C ALA A 101 -1.82 4.19 -8.17
N LEU A 102 -1.70 4.69 -9.40
CA LEU A 102 -1.05 3.96 -10.49
C LEU A 102 0.41 3.61 -10.20
N ILE A 103 1.18 4.52 -9.57
CA ILE A 103 2.56 4.23 -9.17
C ILE A 103 2.60 3.09 -8.16
N PHE A 104 1.74 3.12 -7.15
CA PHE A 104 1.67 2.03 -6.17
C PHE A 104 1.20 0.72 -6.81
N SER A 105 0.19 0.76 -7.68
CA SER A 105 -0.24 -0.42 -8.45
C SER A 105 0.89 -0.99 -9.31
N ALA A 106 1.68 -0.15 -9.98
CA ALA A 106 2.83 -0.61 -10.75
C ALA A 106 3.89 -1.31 -9.87
N ILE A 107 4.12 -0.81 -8.65
CA ILE A 107 4.99 -1.48 -7.67
C ILE A 107 4.42 -2.84 -7.29
N VAL A 108 3.09 -2.97 -7.12
CA VAL A 108 2.45 -4.27 -6.84
C VAL A 108 2.70 -5.27 -7.96
N PHE A 109 2.43 -4.89 -9.22
CA PHE A 109 2.65 -5.78 -10.37
C PHE A 109 4.13 -6.15 -10.53
N THR A 110 5.04 -5.19 -10.33
CA THR A 110 6.49 -5.41 -10.41
C THR A 110 6.96 -6.33 -9.28
N GLY A 111 6.51 -6.09 -8.05
CA GLY A 111 6.85 -6.94 -6.91
C GLY A 111 6.30 -8.35 -7.07
N ALA A 112 5.07 -8.50 -7.57
CA ALA A 112 4.45 -9.80 -7.82
C ALA A 112 5.26 -10.65 -8.80
N ILE A 113 5.66 -10.10 -9.96
CA ILE A 113 6.48 -10.85 -10.94
C ILE A 113 7.87 -11.19 -10.41
N LEU A 114 8.47 -10.32 -9.58
CA LEU A 114 9.77 -10.58 -8.95
C LEU A 114 9.71 -11.65 -7.85
N ILE A 115 8.54 -11.87 -7.23
CA ILE A 115 8.30 -12.97 -6.30
C ILE A 115 8.09 -14.27 -7.09
N SER A 116 7.06 -14.31 -7.95
CA SER A 116 6.81 -15.44 -8.85
C SER A 116 5.80 -15.09 -9.95
N VAL A 117 5.83 -15.82 -11.06
CA VAL A 117 4.82 -15.70 -12.14
C VAL A 117 3.39 -15.99 -11.64
N TRP A 118 3.24 -16.88 -10.65
CA TRP A 118 1.94 -17.20 -10.05
C TRP A 118 1.38 -16.04 -9.23
N CYS A 119 2.24 -15.31 -8.51
CA CYS A 119 1.84 -14.10 -7.81
C CYS A 119 1.36 -13.02 -8.79
N LEU A 120 2.01 -12.87 -9.94
CA LEU A 120 1.55 -11.97 -10.99
C LEU A 120 0.16 -12.37 -11.50
N PHE A 121 -0.10 -13.66 -11.70
CA PHE A 121 -1.43 -14.12 -12.12
C PHE A 121 -2.50 -13.80 -11.09
N VAL A 122 -2.24 -14.04 -9.79
CA VAL A 122 -3.16 -13.70 -8.70
C VAL A 122 -3.44 -12.20 -8.65
N VAL A 123 -2.40 -11.37 -8.73
CA VAL A 123 -2.55 -9.89 -8.76
C VAL A 123 -3.33 -9.45 -9.99
N GLY A 124 -3.05 -10.03 -11.16
CA GLY A 124 -3.76 -9.72 -12.39
C GLY A 124 -5.24 -10.04 -12.31
N MET A 125 -5.61 -11.20 -11.75
CA MET A 125 -7.02 -11.56 -11.54
C MET A 125 -7.72 -10.66 -10.54
N ALA A 126 -7.04 -10.30 -9.44
CA ALA A 126 -7.62 -9.43 -8.41
C ALA A 126 -7.80 -7.97 -8.87
N ALA A 127 -7.11 -7.56 -9.94
CA ALA A 127 -7.17 -6.21 -10.49
C ALA A 127 -8.25 -6.03 -11.58
N LEU A 128 -8.87 -7.11 -12.04
CA LEU A 128 -9.97 -7.12 -13.02
C LEU A 128 -11.33 -6.99 -12.31
#